data_AF-D9XGJ8-F1
#
_entry.id   AF-D9XGJ8-F1
#
_cell.length_a   1.000
_cell.length_b   1.000
_cell.length_c   1.000
_cell.angle_alpha   90.00
_cell.angle_beta   90.00
_cell.angle_gamma   90.00
#
_symmetry.space_group_name_H-M   'P 1'
#
loop_
_entity.id
_entity.type
_entity.pdbx_description
1 polymer ?
#
loop_
_entity_poly.entity_id
_entity_poly.type
_entity_poly.pdbx_seq_one_letter_code
_entity_poly.pdbx_strand_id
1 'polypeptide(L)' 'MSQAEVTPREAAHRAAVAATADHIRSVVAVLRELDFGDTPPAFAYRAAATKETHDAAQ' A
#
# COMPACT_ATOMS: atom_id res chain seq x y z
N MET A 1 30.76 -6.32 29.54
CA MET A 1 30.12 -6.35 28.21
C MET A 1 28.99 -7.36 28.26
N SER A 2 27.79 -6.95 28.69
CA SER A 2 26.61 -7.83 28.75
C SER A 2 25.78 -7.56 27.48
N GLN A 3 26.15 -8.21 26.38
CA GLN A 3 25.22 -8.40 25.29
C GLN A 3 24.16 -9.35 25.84
N ALA A 4 22.96 -8.85 26.13
CA ALA A 4 21.84 -9.71 26.47
C ALA A 4 21.68 -10.70 25.32
N GLU A 5 21.90 -11.97 25.62
CA GLU A 5 21.85 -13.05 24.64
C GLU A 5 20.45 -13.05 24.02
N VAL A 6 20.37 -12.61 22.77
CA VAL A 6 19.12 -12.60 22.02
C VAL A 6 18.63 -14.03 21.95
N THR A 7 17.49 -14.28 22.57
CA THR A 7 16.95 -15.65 22.57
C THR A 7 16.63 -16.07 21.13
N PRO A 8 16.79 -17.36 20.78
CA PRO A 8 16.50 -17.84 19.43
C PRO A 8 15.07 -17.51 18.96
N ARG A 9 14.11 -17.47 19.89
CA ARG A 9 12.73 -17.06 19.63
C ARG A 9 12.61 -15.59 19.25
N GLU A 10 13.31 -14.71 19.97
CA GLU A 10 13.32 -13.28 19.64
C GLU A 10 14.02 -13.01 18.30
N ALA A 11 15.10 -13.72 17.99
CA ALA A 11 15.75 -13.64 16.69
C ALA A 11 14.80 -14.03 15.56
N ALA A 12 14.08 -15.16 15.71
CA ALA A 12 13.09 -15.60 14.74
C ALA A 12 11.93 -14.59 14.58
N HIS A 13 11.45 -13.99 15.68
CA HIS A 13 10.43 -12.95 15.62
C HIS A 13 10.93 -11.71 14.87
N ARG A 14 12.14 -11.22 15.19
CA ARG A 14 12.73 -10.07 14.49
C ARG A 14 12.93 -10.34 13.00
N ALA A 15 13.36 -11.54 12.62
CA ALA A 15 13.49 -11.93 11.22
C ALA A 15 12.14 -11.91 10.48
N ALA A 16 11.07 -12.40 11.09
CA ALA A 16 9.73 -12.37 10.51
C ALA A 16 9.19 -10.94 10.33
N VAL A 17 9.43 -10.05 11.31
CA VAL A 17 9.06 -8.64 11.22
C VAL A 17 9.85 -7.93 10.11
N ALA A 18 11.16 -8.16 10.03
CA ALA A 18 12.00 -7.59 8.98
C ALA A 18 11.54 -8.02 7.58
N ALA A 19 11.26 -9.32 7.38
CA ALA A 19 10.75 -9.83 6.11
C ALA A 19 9.41 -9.17 5.71
N THR A 20 8.53 -8.93 6.69
CA THR A 20 7.26 -8.24 6.44
C THR A 20 7.48 -6.77 6.09
N ALA A 21 8.37 -6.08 6.78
CA ALA A 21 8.72 -4.69 6.50
C ALA A 21 9.34 -4.54 5.10
N ASP A 22 10.22 -5.46 4.70
CA ASP A 22 10.82 -5.48 3.36
C ASP A 22 9.77 -5.73 2.28
N HIS A 23 8.81 -6.63 2.53
CA HIS A 23 7.68 -6.85 1.62
C HIS A 23 6.81 -5.59 1.46
N ILE A 24 6.44 -4.94 2.56
CA ILE A 24 5.67 -3.68 2.52
C ILE A 24 6.44 -2.61 1.76
N ARG A 25 7.74 -2.47 2.02
CA ARG A 25 8.59 -1.49 1.32
C ARG A 25 8.64 -1.74 -0.17
N SER A 26 8.73 -3.01 -0.58
CA SER A 26 8.69 -3.41 -1.99
C SER A 26 7.37 -3.00 -2.65
N VAL A 27 6.23 -3.29 -2.03
CA VAL A 27 4.91 -2.89 -2.54
C VAL A 27 4.78 -1.37 -2.63
N VAL A 28 5.20 -0.63 -1.60
CA VAL A 28 5.16 0.84 -1.60
C VAL A 28 6.07 1.44 -2.68
N ALA A 29 7.21 0.81 -2.99
CA ALA A 29 8.07 1.26 -4.09
C ALA A 29 7.34 1.16 -5.43
N VAL A 30 6.73 0.01 -5.72
CA VAL A 30 5.91 -0.19 -6.94
C VAL A 30 4.76 0.81 -7.01
N LEU A 31 4.04 1.03 -5.91
CA LEU A 31 2.94 2.01 -5.88
C LEU A 31 3.41 3.44 -6.15
N ARG A 32 4.63 3.81 -5.74
CA ARG A 32 5.19 5.13 -6.04
C ARG A 32 5.56 5.30 -7.51
N GLU A 33 5.92 4.22 -8.20
CA GLU A 33 6.21 4.23 -9.63
C GLU A 33 4.95 4.43 -10.49
N LEU A 34 3.78 4.02 -10.01
CA LEU A 34 2.52 4.06 -10.77
C LEU A 34 1.88 5.46 -10.90
N ASP A 35 2.43 6.51 -10.26
CA ASP A 35 1.93 7.90 -10.22
C ASP A 35 0.40 8.04 -10.02
N PHE A 36 -0.02 8.20 -8.76
CA PHE A 36 -1.42 8.40 -8.38
C PHE A 36 -1.83 9.88 -8.24
N GLY A 37 -1.06 10.83 -8.80
CA GLY A 37 -1.26 12.27 -8.59
C GLY A 37 -2.69 12.78 -8.81
N ASP A 38 -3.36 12.31 -9.88
CA ASP A 38 -4.75 12.67 -10.20
C ASP A 38 -5.78 11.66 -9.69
N THR A 39 -5.34 10.57 -9.04
CA THR A 39 -6.25 9.55 -8.51
C THR A 39 -6.72 9.97 -7.12
N PRO A 40 -8.01 10.29 -6.93
CA PRO A 40 -8.51 10.67 -5.60
C PRO A 40 -8.38 9.49 -4.63
N PRO A 41 -8.13 9.74 -3.33
CA PRO A 41 -8.16 8.71 -2.30
C PRO A 41 -9.46 7.92 -2.37
N ALA A 42 -9.43 6.62 -2.06
CA ALA A 42 -10.58 5.72 -2.24
C ALA A 42 -11.89 6.23 -1.58
N PHE A 43 -11.80 6.89 -0.42
CA PHE A 43 -12.97 7.47 0.25
C PHE A 43 -13.54 8.71 -0.45
N ALA A 44 -12.71 9.41 -1.23
CA ALA A 44 -13.04 10.59 -2.01
C ALA A 44 -13.36 10.26 -3.48
N TYR A 45 -13.10 9.03 -3.92
CA TYR A 45 -13.51 8.54 -5.22
C TYR A 45 -15.05 8.54 -5.29
N ARG A 46 -15.59 9.57 -5.92
CA ARG A 46 -16.94 9.53 -6.46
C ARG A 46 -16.77 9.02 -7.88
N ALA A 47 -17.24 7.79 -8.14
CA ALA A 47 -17.49 7.37 -9.50
C ALA A 47 -18.27 8.52 -10.15
N ALA A 48 -17.68 9.18 -11.16
CA ALA A 48 -18.37 10.22 -11.87
C ALA A 48 -19.70 9.60 -12.27
N ALA A 49 -20.81 10.18 -11.80
CA ALA A 49 -22.09 9.91 -12.41
C ALA A 49 -21.92 10.41 -13.83
N THR A 50 -21.43 9.55 -14.72
CA THR A 50 -21.60 9.65 -16.14
C THR A 50 -23.11 9.61 -16.32
N LYS A 51 -23.74 10.79 -16.16
CA LYS A 51 -24.85 11.13 -17.01
C LYS A 51 -24.25 11.08 -18.40
N GLU A 52 -24.30 9.89 -18.99
CA GLU A 52 -24.54 9.79 -20.41
C GLU A 52 -25.81 10.59 -20.62
N THR A 53 -25.64 11.86 -21.02
CA THR A 53 -26.73 12.66 -21.53
C THR A 53 -27.20 11.90 -22.76
N HIS A 54 -28.20 11.04 -22.59
CA HIS A 54 -28.89 10.37 -23.69
C HIS A 54 -29.82 11.38 -24.39
N ASP A 55 -29.27 12.56 -24.71
CA ASP A 55 -29.94 13.59 -25.50
C ASP A 55 -29.29 13.61 -26.88
N ALA A 56 -29.83 12.77 -27.76
CA ALA A 56 -29.99 13.09 -29.16
C ALA A 56 -30.96 12.06 -29.80
N ALA A 57 -32.03 12.62 -30.39
CA ALA A 57 -33.04 12.00 -31.26
C ALA A 57 -34.26 11.34 -30.59
N GLN A 58 -35.21 12.18 -30.18
CA GLN A 58 -36.62 11.97 -30.55
C GLN A 58 -36.96 12.85 -31.76
#